data_AF-A0AA41R3P0-F1
#
_entry.id   AF-A0AA41R3P0-F1
#
_cell.length_a   1.000
_cell.length_b   1.000
_cell.length_c   1.000
_cell.angle_alpha   90.00
_cell.angle_beta   90.00
_cell.angle_gamma   90.00
#
_symmetry.space_group_name_H-M   'P 1'
#
loop_
_entity.id
_entity.type
_entity.pdbx_description
1 polymer ?
#
loop_
_entity_poly.entity_id
_entity_poly.type
_entity_poly.pdbx_seq_one_letter_code
_entity_poly.pdbx_strand_id
1 'polypeptide(L)'
;METHHRICIGDAADMTQVADQSVDLVVTSPPYPMIEMWDDLFRAADPAIAKALARCDADDAFQRMHAVLDKVWRELRRVMKPGALACINIGDATRTIDGDFQLFANHARIITAFRQLGFGQLPTILWRKTTNAPNKFMGSGMLPAGAYVTLEHEYVLIFRLNGKRPFPNDALKAARRRSAFFWEERNEWFSDVWFDLTGTRQAMGNAKSRTRSGAFPLALPYRLIQMFSVKEDLVLDPFLGTGTTLLAAMCSGRHCVGVELDAAFKTVVLEQVADVPRMANRLIETRLEDHVRFIEDRIQRKGPVRYTNRHYRFPVVTAQEVDLVLDPVHHIQFVDSDRIKVIHSDPGIAPPRSEGAAPATVEEPAPRRPGKKGRQLKLF
;
A
#
# COMPACT_ATOMS: atom_id res chain seq x y z
N MET A 1 8.24 21.16 -3.32
CA MET A 1 6.91 20.66 -2.90
C MET A 1 6.93 20.46 -1.39
N GLU A 2 5.81 20.65 -0.71
CA GLU A 2 5.71 20.48 0.75
C GLU A 2 4.60 19.48 1.07
N THR A 3 4.85 18.57 2.01
CA THR A 3 3.83 17.64 2.50
C THR A 3 3.69 17.72 4.03
N HIS A 4 2.49 17.42 4.50
CA HIS A 4 2.09 17.51 5.90
C HIS A 4 1.62 16.16 6.39
N HIS A 5 2.09 15.79 7.57
CA HIS A 5 1.87 14.48 8.16
C HIS A 5 1.42 14.66 9.60
N ARG A 6 0.43 13.88 10.01
CA ARG A 6 -0.14 13.96 11.35
C ARG A 6 -0.31 12.59 11.97
N ILE A 7 0.16 12.44 13.20
CA ILE A 7 -0.08 11.28 14.05
C ILE A 7 -1.22 11.65 15.00
N CYS A 8 -2.22 10.79 15.11
CA CYS A 8 -3.38 10.99 15.98
C CYS A 8 -3.48 9.79 16.92
N ILE A 9 -3.38 10.03 18.22
CA ILE A 9 -3.64 8.99 19.22
C ILE A 9 -5.13 8.95 19.52
N GLY A 10 -5.78 7.83 19.25
CA GLY A 10 -7.22 7.66 19.42
C GLY A 10 -7.76 6.37 18.78
N ASP A 11 -9.05 6.12 18.98
CA ASP A 11 -9.76 5.00 18.38
C ASP A 11 -10.16 5.36 16.94
N ALA A 12 -9.76 4.57 15.94
CA ALA A 12 -10.14 4.79 14.56
C ALA A 12 -11.64 4.57 14.26
N ALA A 13 -12.41 4.08 15.23
CA ALA A 13 -13.86 4.11 15.19
C ALA A 13 -14.44 5.54 15.37
N ASP A 14 -13.62 6.50 15.79
CA ASP A 14 -13.92 7.95 15.84
C ASP A 14 -12.75 8.72 15.22
N MET A 15 -12.92 9.16 13.97
CA MET A 15 -11.95 9.99 13.25
C MET A 15 -12.44 11.44 13.11
N THR A 16 -13.07 12.02 14.13
CA THR A 16 -13.52 13.43 14.14
C THR A 16 -12.40 14.44 13.79
N GLN A 17 -11.14 14.08 14.04
CA GLN A 17 -9.96 14.86 13.63
C GLN A 17 -9.67 14.86 12.11
N VAL A 18 -10.36 14.01 11.34
CA VAL A 18 -10.27 13.90 9.88
C VAL A 18 -11.58 14.37 9.26
N ALA A 19 -11.48 15.34 8.35
CA ALA A 19 -12.64 15.92 7.70
C ALA A 19 -13.37 14.90 6.81
N ASP A 20 -14.68 15.08 6.66
CA ASP A 20 -15.49 14.33 5.70
C ASP A 20 -14.93 14.51 4.28
N GLN A 21 -14.91 13.42 3.51
CA GLN A 21 -14.52 13.44 2.09
C GLN A 21 -13.18 14.17 1.81
N SER A 22 -12.19 14.03 2.69
CA SER A 22 -10.86 14.64 2.52
C SER A 22 -9.78 13.66 2.06
N VAL A 23 -9.96 12.35 2.28
CA VAL A 23 -8.95 11.30 2.03
C VAL A 23 -9.02 10.80 0.59
N ASP A 24 -7.87 10.74 -0.08
CA ASP A 24 -7.74 10.28 -1.48
C ASP A 24 -7.35 8.78 -1.57
N LEU A 25 -6.61 8.28 -0.58
CA LEU A 25 -6.18 6.88 -0.50
C LEU A 25 -6.14 6.40 0.96
N VAL A 26 -6.62 5.20 1.22
CA VAL A 26 -6.37 4.47 2.47
C VAL A 26 -5.36 3.36 2.19
N VAL A 27 -4.32 3.24 3.01
CA VAL A 27 -3.42 2.07 3.00
C VAL A 27 -3.22 1.65 4.44
N THR A 28 -3.58 0.42 4.78
CA THR A 28 -3.58 0.00 6.18
C THR A 28 -3.57 -1.51 6.34
N SER A 29 -3.36 -1.97 7.58
CA SER A 29 -3.45 -3.35 8.01
C SER A 29 -4.11 -3.37 9.39
N PRO A 30 -5.39 -3.78 9.51
CA PRO A 30 -6.07 -3.86 10.80
C PRO A 30 -5.42 -4.92 11.72
N PRO A 31 -5.76 -4.94 13.02
CA PRO A 31 -5.58 -6.16 13.81
C PRO A 31 -6.41 -7.29 13.21
N TYR A 32 -5.83 -8.49 13.10
CA TYR A 32 -6.46 -9.61 12.38
C TYR A 32 -7.36 -10.41 13.32
N PRO A 33 -8.68 -10.51 13.04
CA PRO A 33 -9.55 -11.40 13.79
C PRO A 33 -9.00 -12.82 13.79
N MET A 34 -9.17 -13.50 14.93
CA MET A 34 -8.78 -14.89 15.17
C MET A 34 -7.26 -15.18 15.15
N ILE A 35 -6.39 -14.17 15.06
CA ILE A 35 -4.97 -14.35 15.41
C ILE A 35 -4.79 -14.02 16.89
N GLU A 36 -4.27 -14.97 17.66
CA GLU A 36 -4.22 -14.92 19.14
C GLU A 36 -3.54 -13.66 19.70
N MET A 37 -2.53 -13.13 19.00
CA MET A 37 -1.81 -11.93 19.43
C MET A 37 -2.71 -10.68 19.52
N TRP A 38 -3.85 -10.68 18.83
CA TRP A 38 -4.82 -9.57 18.81
C TRP A 38 -6.02 -9.80 19.74
N ASP A 39 -6.11 -10.96 20.41
CA ASP A 39 -7.26 -11.30 21.26
C ASP A 39 -7.51 -10.23 22.33
N ASP A 40 -6.46 -9.78 23.03
CA ASP A 40 -6.60 -8.78 24.10
C ASP A 40 -7.12 -7.44 23.58
N LEU A 41 -6.70 -7.03 22.38
CA LEU A 41 -7.18 -5.81 21.74
C LEU A 41 -8.67 -5.91 21.45
N PHE A 42 -9.10 -7.02 20.85
CA PHE A 42 -10.52 -7.23 20.56
C PHE A 42 -11.37 -7.38 21.83
N ARG A 43 -10.88 -8.09 22.85
CA ARG A 43 -11.57 -8.22 24.15
C ARG A 43 -11.73 -6.89 24.88
N ALA A 44 -10.75 -6.00 24.76
CA ALA A 44 -10.86 -4.65 25.30
C ALA A 44 -11.93 -3.82 24.57
N ALA A 45 -12.10 -4.02 23.26
CA ALA A 45 -13.10 -3.34 22.45
C ALA A 45 -14.53 -3.91 22.59
N ASP A 46 -14.67 -5.23 22.81
CA ASP A 46 -15.93 -5.90 23.14
C ASP A 46 -15.67 -7.07 24.13
N PRO A 47 -16.00 -6.91 25.43
CA PRO A 47 -15.85 -7.96 26.43
C PRO A 47 -16.64 -9.24 26.15
N ALA A 48 -17.67 -9.20 25.29
CA ALA A 48 -18.39 -10.41 24.89
C ALA A 48 -17.53 -11.37 24.06
N ILE A 49 -16.49 -10.88 23.38
CA ILE A 49 -15.53 -11.70 22.64
C ILE A 49 -14.80 -12.66 23.59
N ALA A 50 -14.43 -12.21 24.79
CA ALA A 50 -13.83 -13.08 25.80
C ALA A 50 -14.77 -14.23 26.18
N LYS A 51 -16.07 -13.94 26.30
CA LYS A 51 -17.10 -14.94 26.64
C LYS A 51 -17.35 -15.92 25.49
N ALA A 52 -17.27 -15.47 24.23
CA ALA A 52 -17.41 -16.32 23.05
C ALA A 52 -16.25 -17.31 22.96
N LEU A 53 -15.01 -16.80 23.05
CA LEU A 53 -13.79 -17.62 23.06
C LEU A 53 -13.78 -18.62 24.22
N ALA A 54 -14.18 -18.20 25.42
CA ALA A 54 -14.24 -19.09 26.59
C ALA A 54 -15.29 -20.21 26.46
N ARG A 55 -16.32 -20.00 25.63
CA ARG A 55 -17.34 -21.01 25.31
C ARG A 55 -16.98 -21.82 24.06
N CYS A 56 -15.79 -21.62 23.50
CA CYS A 56 -15.36 -22.20 22.24
C CYS A 56 -16.29 -21.89 21.05
N ASP A 57 -17.05 -20.80 21.12
CA ASP A 57 -17.91 -20.34 20.03
C ASP A 57 -17.09 -19.49 19.04
N ALA A 58 -16.44 -20.19 18.11
CA ALA A 58 -15.53 -19.60 17.14
C ALA A 58 -16.21 -18.61 16.20
N ASP A 59 -17.44 -18.91 15.76
CA ASP A 59 -18.20 -18.08 14.83
C ASP A 59 -18.68 -16.78 15.49
N ASP A 60 -19.23 -16.85 16.72
CA ASP A 60 -19.62 -15.65 17.47
C ASP A 60 -18.39 -14.77 17.76
N ALA A 61 -17.25 -15.37 18.15
CA ALA A 61 -16.01 -14.63 18.35
C ALA A 61 -15.54 -13.94 17.07
N PHE A 62 -15.50 -14.67 15.95
CA PHE A 62 -15.08 -14.14 14.65
C PHE A 62 -15.98 -12.98 14.18
N GLN A 63 -17.30 -13.13 14.27
CA GLN A 63 -18.23 -12.07 13.87
C GLN A 63 -18.12 -10.83 14.77
N ARG A 64 -17.97 -11.00 16.09
CA ARG A 64 -17.81 -9.88 17.02
C ARG A 64 -16.51 -9.12 16.78
N MET A 65 -15.40 -9.82 16.55
CA MET A 65 -14.12 -9.18 16.19
C MET A 65 -14.27 -8.35 14.91
N HIS A 66 -14.96 -8.86 13.89
CA HIS A 66 -15.27 -8.08 12.69
C HIS A 66 -16.22 -6.91 12.95
N ALA A 67 -17.20 -7.04 13.86
CA ALA A 67 -18.10 -5.95 14.23
C ALA A 67 -17.37 -4.77 14.89
N VAL A 68 -16.23 -5.02 15.55
CA VAL A 68 -15.32 -3.96 16.01
C VAL A 68 -14.72 -3.22 14.81
N LEU A 69 -14.18 -3.94 13.83
CA LEU A 69 -13.59 -3.35 12.61
C LEU A 69 -14.63 -2.63 11.75
N ASP A 70 -15.88 -3.11 11.71
CA ASP A 70 -16.98 -2.51 10.95
C ASP A 70 -17.27 -1.05 11.40
N LYS A 71 -16.90 -0.68 12.63
CA LYS A 71 -16.94 0.73 13.10
C LYS A 71 -15.95 1.60 12.34
N VAL A 72 -14.72 1.11 12.15
CA VAL A 72 -13.67 1.81 11.41
C VAL A 72 -14.02 1.89 9.92
N TRP A 73 -14.58 0.83 9.33
CA TRP A 73 -15.01 0.85 7.93
C TRP A 73 -16.09 1.89 7.64
N ARG A 74 -16.99 2.13 8.60
CA ARG A 74 -17.97 3.23 8.51
C ARG A 74 -17.30 4.61 8.50
N GLU A 75 -16.30 4.80 9.35
CA GLU A 75 -15.52 6.04 9.35
C GLU A 75 -14.72 6.22 8.05
N LEU A 76 -14.16 5.15 7.48
CA LEU A 76 -13.52 5.22 6.15
C LEU A 76 -14.50 5.73 5.09
N ARG A 77 -15.74 5.24 5.08
CA ARG A 77 -16.77 5.73 4.14
C ARG A 77 -17.02 7.24 4.30
N ARG A 78 -17.01 7.76 5.53
CA ARG A 78 -17.23 9.19 5.82
C ARG A 78 -16.07 10.06 5.33
N VAL A 79 -14.83 9.68 5.67
CA VAL A 79 -13.64 10.53 5.41
C VAL A 79 -13.12 10.43 3.97
N MET A 80 -13.44 9.36 3.24
CA MET A 80 -12.94 9.15 1.88
C MET A 80 -13.72 9.96 0.83
N LYS A 81 -12.98 10.51 -0.14
CA LYS A 81 -13.56 11.18 -1.32
C LYS A 81 -14.27 10.18 -2.24
N PRO A 82 -15.29 10.61 -2.99
CA PRO A 82 -15.74 9.88 -4.17
C PRO A 82 -14.57 9.67 -5.15
N GLY A 83 -14.40 8.44 -5.63
CA GLY A 83 -13.30 8.03 -6.50
C GLY A 83 -12.03 7.60 -5.77
N ALA A 84 -11.95 7.79 -4.44
CA ALA A 84 -10.82 7.34 -3.62
C ALA A 84 -10.74 5.80 -3.57
N LEU A 85 -9.53 5.31 -3.29
CA LEU A 85 -9.24 3.90 -3.15
C LEU A 85 -8.90 3.55 -1.70
N ALA A 86 -9.22 2.33 -1.28
CA ALA A 86 -8.77 1.77 -0.01
C ALA A 86 -8.04 0.44 -0.27
N CYS A 87 -6.83 0.32 0.26
CA CYS A 87 -5.99 -0.85 0.21
C CYS A 87 -5.87 -1.42 1.63
N ILE A 88 -6.48 -2.59 1.87
CA ILE A 88 -6.51 -3.25 3.18
C ILE A 88 -5.66 -4.51 3.10
N ASN A 89 -4.49 -4.49 3.73
CA ASN A 89 -3.67 -5.68 3.92
C ASN A 89 -4.26 -6.55 5.04
N ILE A 90 -4.60 -7.80 4.74
CA ILE A 90 -5.22 -8.72 5.68
C ILE A 90 -4.82 -10.16 5.37
N GLY A 91 -4.38 -10.89 6.39
CA GLY A 91 -4.23 -12.34 6.33
C GLY A 91 -5.49 -13.04 6.82
N ASP A 92 -5.78 -14.20 6.24
CA ASP A 92 -6.67 -15.15 6.91
C ASP A 92 -5.99 -15.73 8.14
N ALA A 93 -6.79 -16.21 9.07
CA ALA A 93 -6.29 -16.80 10.31
C ALA A 93 -6.60 -18.28 10.33
N THR A 94 -5.62 -19.10 10.69
CA THR A 94 -5.87 -20.49 11.05
C THR A 94 -5.80 -20.60 12.58
N ARG A 95 -6.81 -21.19 13.21
CA ARG A 95 -6.83 -21.37 14.67
C ARG A 95 -7.54 -22.66 15.02
N THR A 96 -7.05 -23.34 16.06
CA THR A 96 -7.71 -24.50 16.65
C THR A 96 -8.60 -24.04 17.78
N ILE A 97 -9.89 -24.38 17.74
CA ILE A 97 -10.85 -24.12 18.81
C ILE A 97 -11.62 -25.42 19.07
N ASP A 98 -11.73 -25.82 20.34
CA ASP A 98 -12.35 -27.09 20.75
C ASP A 98 -11.82 -28.33 20.01
N GLY A 99 -10.51 -28.34 19.73
CA GLY A 99 -9.86 -29.43 19.00
C GLY A 99 -10.07 -29.40 17.47
N ASP A 100 -10.87 -28.48 16.95
CA ASP A 100 -11.12 -28.32 15.52
C ASP A 100 -10.22 -27.23 14.91
N PHE A 101 -9.35 -27.62 13.98
CA PHE A 101 -8.45 -26.71 13.26
C PHE A 101 -9.11 -26.22 11.99
N GLN A 102 -9.31 -24.91 11.88
CA GLN A 102 -10.00 -24.31 10.74
C GLN A 102 -9.40 -22.97 10.32
N LEU A 103 -9.79 -22.52 9.13
CA LEU A 103 -9.44 -21.23 8.57
C LEU A 103 -10.59 -20.24 8.70
N PHE A 104 -10.30 -19.07 9.25
CA PHE A 104 -11.18 -17.92 9.36
C PHE A 104 -10.86 -16.93 8.23
N ALA A 105 -11.79 -16.81 7.28
CA ALA A 105 -11.63 -16.03 6.06
C ALA A 105 -11.86 -14.53 6.29
N ASN A 106 -10.91 -13.87 6.98
CA ASN A 106 -10.91 -12.44 7.24
C ASN A 106 -11.15 -11.62 5.97
N HIS A 107 -10.49 -11.99 4.87
CA HIS A 107 -10.59 -11.27 3.60
C HIS A 107 -12.05 -11.23 3.09
N ALA A 108 -12.75 -12.36 3.12
CA ALA A 108 -14.12 -12.48 2.61
C ALA A 108 -15.12 -11.68 3.47
N ARG A 109 -14.93 -11.68 4.80
CA ARG A 109 -15.79 -10.92 5.71
C ARG A 109 -15.60 -9.41 5.57
N ILE A 110 -14.38 -8.94 5.32
CA ILE A 110 -14.09 -7.52 5.03
C ILE A 110 -14.69 -7.12 3.68
N ILE A 111 -14.53 -7.92 2.63
CA ILE A 111 -15.15 -7.67 1.31
C ILE A 111 -16.66 -7.47 1.46
N THR A 112 -17.31 -8.33 2.25
CA THR A 112 -18.76 -8.24 2.49
C THR A 112 -19.14 -6.91 3.18
N ALA A 113 -18.43 -6.50 4.22
CA ALA A 113 -18.66 -5.22 4.90
C ALA A 113 -18.48 -4.01 3.97
N PHE A 114 -17.38 -3.97 3.23
CA PHE A 114 -17.10 -2.88 2.30
C PHE A 114 -18.18 -2.77 1.21
N ARG A 115 -18.66 -3.91 0.68
CA ARG A 115 -19.76 -3.91 -0.30
C ARG A 115 -21.05 -3.35 0.27
N GLN A 116 -21.41 -3.70 1.51
CA GLN A 116 -22.58 -3.15 2.20
C GLN A 116 -22.46 -1.63 2.42
N LEU A 117 -21.24 -1.14 2.61
CA LEU A 117 -20.91 0.28 2.70
C LEU A 117 -20.76 0.96 1.32
N GLY A 118 -21.14 0.31 0.22
CA GLY A 118 -21.16 0.91 -1.12
C GLY A 118 -19.78 1.05 -1.79
N PHE A 119 -18.76 0.35 -1.30
CA PHE A 119 -17.48 0.26 -1.99
C PHE A 119 -17.53 -0.80 -3.10
N GLY A 120 -16.94 -0.47 -4.25
CA GLY A 120 -16.72 -1.42 -5.35
C GLY A 120 -15.39 -2.16 -5.17
N GLN A 121 -15.45 -3.49 -5.17
CA GLN A 121 -14.27 -4.36 -5.17
C GLN A 121 -13.53 -4.26 -6.52
N LEU A 122 -12.21 -4.11 -6.46
CA LEU A 122 -11.29 -4.26 -7.60
C LEU A 122 -10.50 -5.57 -7.48
N PRO A 123 -9.75 -6.01 -8.50
CA PRO A 123 -8.83 -7.13 -8.34
C PRO A 123 -7.92 -6.91 -7.13
N THR A 124 -7.79 -7.94 -6.30
CA THR A 124 -6.98 -7.98 -5.09
C THR A 124 -5.58 -8.44 -5.42
N ILE A 125 -4.59 -8.06 -4.62
CA ILE A 125 -3.23 -8.60 -4.71
C ILE A 125 -3.07 -9.73 -3.68
N LEU A 126 -2.50 -10.85 -4.10
CA LEU A 126 -1.97 -11.90 -3.23
C LEU A 126 -0.50 -11.61 -2.97
N TRP A 127 -0.20 -11.10 -1.79
CA TRP A 127 1.17 -10.90 -1.36
C TRP A 127 1.70 -12.19 -0.74
N ARG A 128 2.56 -12.88 -1.48
CA ARG A 128 3.25 -14.08 -1.01
C ARG A 128 4.29 -13.70 0.03
N LYS A 129 4.09 -14.10 1.28
CA LYS A 129 5.11 -13.94 2.32
C LYS A 129 6.21 -14.96 2.08
N THR A 130 7.44 -14.49 1.91
CA THR A 130 8.62 -15.37 1.93
C THR A 130 8.75 -15.96 3.34
N THR A 131 8.28 -17.19 3.51
CA THR A 131 8.45 -17.94 4.76
C THR A 131 9.90 -18.39 4.87
N ASN A 132 10.57 -18.03 5.96
CA ASN A 132 11.94 -18.47 6.26
C ASN A 132 12.02 -19.96 6.63
N ALA A 133 10.88 -20.64 6.77
CA ALA A 133 10.79 -22.06 7.06
C ALA A 133 10.64 -22.82 5.73
N PRO A 134 11.61 -23.68 5.35
CA PRO A 134 11.48 -24.51 4.14
C PRO A 134 10.36 -25.56 4.26
N ASN A 135 9.90 -25.83 5.49
CA ASN A 135 8.96 -26.89 5.80
C ASN A 135 7.52 -26.36 5.81
N LYS A 136 6.64 -27.03 5.06
CA LYS A 136 5.19 -26.81 5.11
C LYS A 136 4.63 -27.43 6.39
N PHE A 137 3.70 -26.74 7.05
CA PHE A 137 2.94 -27.32 8.14
C PHE A 137 1.93 -28.31 7.54
N MET A 138 2.09 -29.60 7.82
CA MET A 138 1.42 -30.67 7.05
C MET A 138 0.63 -31.68 7.91
N GLY A 139 0.05 -31.30 9.06
CA GLY A 139 -0.86 -32.21 9.79
C GLY A 139 -0.32 -33.65 9.95
N SER A 140 -0.93 -34.64 9.27
CA SER A 140 -0.48 -36.04 9.17
C SER A 140 0.87 -36.29 8.45
N GLY A 141 1.66 -35.25 8.20
CA GLY A 141 2.96 -35.33 7.54
C GLY A 141 2.82 -35.67 6.05
N MET A 142 3.51 -36.73 5.61
CA MET A 142 3.51 -37.18 4.22
C MET A 142 2.34 -38.12 3.88
N LEU A 143 1.47 -38.41 4.86
CA LEU A 143 0.32 -39.29 4.66
C LEU A 143 -0.86 -38.50 4.07
N PRO A 144 -1.51 -38.99 2.99
CA PRO A 144 -2.64 -38.32 2.38
C PRO A 144 -3.87 -38.28 3.30
N ALA A 145 -4.82 -37.37 2.97
CA ALA A 145 -6.10 -37.18 3.67
C ALA A 145 -6.06 -36.59 5.10
N GLY A 146 -4.89 -36.16 5.60
CA GLY A 146 -4.77 -35.43 6.88
C GLY A 146 -3.77 -34.27 6.90
N ALA A 147 -3.18 -33.95 5.75
CA ALA A 147 -2.30 -32.79 5.57
C ALA A 147 -3.09 -31.59 5.01
N TYR A 148 -2.79 -30.40 5.50
CA TYR A 148 -3.43 -29.15 5.05
C TYR A 148 -2.46 -28.29 4.24
N VAL A 149 -3.01 -27.43 3.39
CA VAL A 149 -2.21 -26.47 2.64
C VAL A 149 -1.73 -25.38 3.60
N THR A 150 -0.43 -25.04 3.55
CA THR A 150 0.11 -23.96 4.37
C THR A 150 -0.39 -22.61 3.84
N LEU A 151 -0.92 -21.77 4.74
CA LEU A 151 -1.27 -20.40 4.43
C LEU A 151 0.00 -19.55 4.35
N GLU A 152 0.26 -18.96 3.20
CA GLU A 152 1.56 -18.34 2.89
C GLU A 152 1.43 -17.01 2.15
N HIS A 153 0.22 -16.49 2.06
CA HIS A 153 -0.06 -15.20 1.46
C HIS A 153 -0.95 -14.36 2.37
N GLU A 154 -0.88 -13.07 2.18
CA GLU A 154 -1.88 -12.12 2.62
C GLU A 154 -2.59 -11.51 1.42
N TYR A 155 -3.78 -10.98 1.66
CA TYR A 155 -4.55 -10.24 0.69
C TYR A 155 -4.29 -8.75 0.88
N VAL A 156 -4.00 -8.02 -0.20
CA VAL A 156 -4.21 -6.57 -0.24
C VAL A 156 -5.51 -6.33 -1.00
N LEU A 157 -6.60 -6.22 -0.24
CA LEU A 157 -7.92 -5.95 -0.78
C LEU A 157 -7.97 -4.52 -1.30
N ILE A 158 -8.46 -4.32 -2.53
CA ILE A 158 -8.53 -3.00 -3.16
C ILE A 158 -10.00 -2.65 -3.42
N PHE A 159 -10.43 -1.54 -2.82
CA PHE A 159 -11.78 -1.03 -2.93
C PHE A 159 -11.80 0.38 -3.52
N ARG A 160 -12.89 0.74 -4.21
CA ARG A 160 -13.13 2.08 -4.72
C ARG A 160 -14.48 2.62 -4.23
N LEU A 161 -14.49 3.84 -3.71
CA LEU A 161 -15.72 4.50 -3.27
C LEU A 161 -16.36 5.26 -4.44
N ASN A 162 -17.63 5.00 -4.76
CA ASN A 162 -18.46 5.83 -5.64
C ASN A 162 -17.87 6.16 -7.04
N GLY A 163 -17.34 5.18 -7.76
CA GLY A 163 -16.95 5.34 -9.17
C GLY A 163 -15.50 5.83 -9.38
N LYS A 164 -15.15 6.30 -10.58
CA LYS A 164 -13.76 6.67 -10.95
C LYS A 164 -13.46 8.12 -10.58
N ARG A 165 -12.26 8.39 -10.04
CA ARG A 165 -11.75 9.75 -9.85
C ARG A 165 -11.54 10.47 -11.20
N PRO A 166 -12.14 11.66 -11.41
CA PRO A 166 -11.92 12.46 -12.62
C PRO A 166 -10.67 13.34 -12.53
N PHE A 167 -10.12 13.71 -13.69
CA PHE A 167 -9.02 14.69 -13.84
C PHE A 167 -9.42 15.72 -14.91
N PRO A 168 -10.38 16.61 -14.61
CA PRO A 168 -11.06 17.41 -15.63
C PRO A 168 -10.18 18.52 -16.23
N ASN A 169 -9.28 19.10 -15.44
CA ASN A 169 -8.45 20.23 -15.85
C ASN A 169 -6.98 19.84 -16.06
N ASP A 170 -6.22 20.71 -16.72
CA ASP A 170 -4.85 20.43 -17.12
C ASP A 170 -3.87 20.41 -15.95
N ALA A 171 -4.13 21.17 -14.89
CA ALA A 171 -3.33 21.14 -13.66
C ALA A 171 -3.38 19.74 -13.01
N LEU A 172 -4.58 19.16 -12.88
CA LEU A 172 -4.78 17.82 -12.33
C LEU A 172 -4.20 16.73 -13.25
N LYS A 173 -4.32 16.88 -14.57
CA LYS A 173 -3.66 15.97 -15.53
C LYS A 173 -2.14 16.06 -15.43
N ALA A 174 -1.58 17.26 -15.29
CA ALA A 174 -0.14 17.47 -15.12
C ALA A 174 0.36 16.88 -13.81
N ALA A 175 -0.36 17.08 -12.70
CA ALA A 175 -0.04 16.45 -11.42
C ALA A 175 -0.03 14.92 -11.53
N ARG A 176 -1.02 14.34 -12.21
CA ARG A 176 -1.07 12.90 -12.49
C ARG A 176 0.12 12.42 -13.33
N ARG A 177 0.54 13.18 -14.35
CA ARG A 177 1.74 12.85 -15.16
C ARG A 177 3.03 12.93 -14.34
N ARG A 178 3.20 13.95 -13.49
CA ARG A 178 4.34 14.04 -12.56
C ARG A 178 4.39 12.90 -11.56
N SER A 179 3.25 12.25 -11.31
CA SER A 179 3.09 11.13 -10.38
C SER A 179 3.13 9.77 -11.08
N ALA A 180 3.59 9.72 -12.33
CA ALA A 180 3.71 8.46 -13.06
C ALA A 180 4.69 7.48 -12.37
N PHE A 181 4.83 6.32 -12.99
CA PHE A 181 5.80 5.29 -12.66
C PHE A 181 6.36 4.77 -13.98
N PHE A 182 7.53 4.16 -13.93
CA PHE A 182 8.16 3.63 -15.12
C PHE A 182 7.37 2.45 -15.69
N TRP A 183 7.58 2.17 -16.98
CA TRP A 183 6.83 1.13 -17.67
C TRP A 183 7.02 -0.27 -17.05
N GLU A 184 8.23 -0.60 -16.64
CA GLU A 184 8.57 -1.88 -16.01
C GLU A 184 7.96 -2.00 -14.62
N GLU A 185 8.01 -0.92 -13.83
CA GLU A 185 7.33 -0.83 -12.53
C GLU A 185 5.84 -1.09 -12.70
N ARG A 186 5.20 -0.51 -13.72
CA ARG A 186 3.78 -0.76 -13.99
C ARG A 186 3.50 -2.24 -14.22
N ASN A 187 4.31 -2.92 -15.02
CA ASN A 187 4.04 -4.32 -15.37
C ASN A 187 4.30 -5.28 -14.21
N GLU A 188 5.22 -4.92 -13.32
CA GLU A 188 5.46 -5.66 -12.09
C GLU A 188 4.36 -5.37 -11.05
N TRP A 189 4.11 -4.10 -10.74
CA TRP A 189 3.26 -3.69 -9.62
C TRP A 189 1.77 -3.96 -9.87
N PHE A 190 1.30 -3.96 -11.12
CA PHE A 190 -0.10 -4.25 -11.45
C PHE A 190 -0.36 -5.74 -11.73
N SER A 191 0.58 -6.62 -11.34
CA SER A 191 0.31 -8.06 -11.15
C SER A 191 -0.56 -8.28 -9.91
N ASP A 192 -1.45 -9.27 -9.96
CA ASP A 192 -2.27 -9.68 -8.81
C ASP A 192 -1.56 -10.66 -7.87
N VAL A 193 -0.33 -11.08 -8.19
CA VAL A 193 0.51 -11.89 -7.31
C VAL A 193 1.88 -11.25 -7.16
N TRP A 194 2.27 -10.96 -5.91
CA TRP A 194 3.55 -10.33 -5.57
C TRP A 194 4.43 -11.30 -4.80
N PHE A 195 5.65 -11.54 -5.31
CA PHE A 195 6.64 -12.46 -4.74
C PHE A 195 7.89 -11.76 -4.19
N ASP A 196 8.08 -10.51 -4.58
CA ASP A 196 9.31 -9.73 -4.44
C ASP A 196 9.37 -8.92 -3.15
N LEU A 197 8.23 -8.75 -2.47
CA LEU A 197 8.15 -8.06 -1.19
C LEU A 197 8.51 -9.02 -0.05
N THR A 198 9.77 -8.97 0.39
CA THR A 198 10.21 -9.69 1.59
C THR A 198 9.79 -8.94 2.85
N GLY A 199 9.29 -9.67 3.85
CA GLY A 199 8.95 -9.09 5.15
C GLY A 199 10.22 -8.58 5.84
N THR A 200 10.26 -7.30 6.21
CA THR A 200 11.37 -6.73 6.97
C THR A 200 11.31 -7.18 8.43
N ARG A 201 12.38 -7.79 8.95
CA ARG A 201 12.57 -7.92 10.41
C ARG A 201 12.85 -6.53 10.98
N GLN A 202 11.87 -5.90 11.63
CA GLN A 202 12.09 -4.65 12.35
C GLN A 202 12.96 -4.93 13.59
N ALA A 203 14.15 -4.33 13.65
CA ALA A 203 15.05 -4.41 14.80
C ALA A 203 14.59 -3.42 15.89
N MET A 204 13.55 -3.80 16.64
CA MET A 204 13.03 -2.98 17.74
C MET A 204 13.67 -3.40 19.08
N GLY A 205 14.27 -2.45 19.81
CA GLY A 205 15.01 -2.68 21.06
C GLY A 205 14.14 -3.08 22.28
N ASN A 206 12.83 -2.84 22.24
CA ASN A 206 11.93 -3.15 23.37
C ASN A 206 11.12 -4.43 23.17
N ALA A 207 11.32 -5.41 24.06
CA ALA A 207 10.74 -6.76 23.98
C ALA A 207 9.20 -6.80 24.00
N LYS A 208 8.51 -5.77 24.54
CA LYS A 208 7.04 -5.68 24.56
C LYS A 208 6.42 -5.11 23.29
N SER A 209 7.14 -4.27 22.53
CA SER A 209 6.65 -3.71 21.25
C SER A 209 6.94 -4.68 20.08
N ARG A 210 8.02 -5.47 20.19
CA ARG A 210 8.41 -6.49 19.21
C ARG A 210 7.36 -7.61 19.04
N THR A 211 6.58 -7.92 20.09
CA THR A 211 5.57 -8.99 20.09
C THR A 211 4.21 -8.56 19.54
N ARG A 212 3.97 -7.26 19.28
CA ARG A 212 2.71 -6.73 18.72
C ARG A 212 2.85 -6.10 17.33
N SER A 213 4.04 -6.11 16.74
CA SER A 213 4.26 -5.48 15.44
C SER A 213 3.87 -6.40 14.28
N GLY A 214 2.60 -6.36 13.88
CA GLY A 214 2.10 -6.90 12.61
C GLY A 214 2.45 -6.04 11.38
N ALA A 215 3.47 -5.16 11.48
CA ALA A 215 3.78 -4.18 10.45
C ALA A 215 4.28 -4.83 9.14
N PHE A 216 3.71 -4.41 8.01
CA PHE A 216 4.22 -4.77 6.67
C PHE A 216 5.51 -4.01 6.33
N PRO A 217 6.33 -4.51 5.38
CA PRO A 217 7.53 -3.81 4.93
C PRO A 217 7.18 -2.50 4.20
N LEU A 218 8.05 -1.49 4.29
CA LEU A 218 7.88 -0.17 3.65
C LEU A 218 7.55 -0.24 2.15
N ALA A 219 8.11 -1.21 1.45
CA ALA A 219 7.90 -1.38 0.01
C ALA A 219 6.42 -1.64 -0.35
N LEU A 220 5.65 -2.28 0.53
CA LEU A 220 4.22 -2.55 0.31
C LEU A 220 3.39 -1.25 0.22
N PRO A 221 3.33 -0.39 1.26
CA PRO A 221 2.57 0.86 1.18
C PRO A 221 3.20 1.83 0.19
N TYR A 222 4.53 1.86 0.02
CA TYR A 222 5.17 2.71 -0.98
C TYR A 222 4.66 2.39 -2.39
N ARG A 223 4.64 1.11 -2.76
CA ARG A 223 4.10 0.65 -4.04
C ARG A 223 2.62 1.02 -4.19
N LEU A 224 1.79 0.73 -3.19
CA LEU A 224 0.35 1.05 -3.24
C LEU A 224 0.08 2.56 -3.36
N ILE A 225 0.82 3.39 -2.62
CA ILE A 225 0.73 4.86 -2.70
C ILE A 225 1.11 5.34 -4.10
N GLN A 226 2.19 4.81 -4.68
CA GLN A 226 2.59 5.16 -6.05
C GLN A 226 1.56 4.70 -7.10
N MET A 227 0.92 3.55 -6.92
CA MET A 227 -0.09 3.01 -7.85
C MET A 227 -1.41 3.78 -7.81
N PHE A 228 -1.84 4.20 -6.61
CA PHE A 228 -3.24 4.58 -6.36
C PHE A 228 -3.43 6.02 -5.89
N SER A 229 -2.37 6.82 -5.80
CA SER A 229 -2.44 8.25 -5.48
C SER A 229 -1.61 9.11 -6.43
N VAL A 230 -1.92 10.40 -6.46
CA VAL A 230 -1.16 11.48 -7.08
C VAL A 230 -0.36 12.20 -6.00
N LYS A 231 0.77 12.85 -6.34
CA LYS A 231 1.51 13.71 -5.42
C LYS A 231 0.56 14.71 -4.73
N GLU A 232 0.83 14.99 -3.46
CA GLU A 232 0.01 15.87 -2.62
C GLU A 232 -1.42 15.36 -2.36
N ASP A 233 -1.75 14.11 -2.69
CA ASP A 233 -2.95 13.45 -2.17
C ASP A 233 -2.82 13.17 -0.67
N LEU A 234 -3.97 13.07 0.02
CA LEU A 234 -4.02 12.67 1.43
C LEU A 234 -4.18 11.16 1.58
N VAL A 235 -3.17 10.52 2.17
CA VAL A 235 -3.18 9.10 2.56
C VAL A 235 -3.62 8.95 4.02
N LEU A 236 -4.49 7.99 4.31
CA LEU A 236 -4.92 7.64 5.66
C LEU A 236 -4.48 6.23 6.03
N ASP A 237 -3.99 6.07 7.26
CA ASP A 237 -3.82 4.79 7.93
C ASP A 237 -4.56 4.79 9.28
N PRO A 238 -5.73 4.12 9.40
CA PRO A 238 -6.46 4.02 10.67
C PRO A 238 -5.81 3.09 11.71
N PHE A 239 -4.76 2.35 11.35
CA PHE A 239 -4.06 1.40 12.22
C PHE A 239 -2.55 1.59 12.09
N LEU A 240 -2.08 2.79 12.42
CA LEU A 240 -0.74 3.28 12.07
C LEU A 240 0.40 2.38 12.56
N GLY A 241 0.28 1.78 13.75
CA GLY A 241 1.29 0.90 14.34
C GLY A 241 2.67 1.55 14.37
N THR A 242 3.66 0.92 13.74
CA THR A 242 5.03 1.45 13.67
C THR A 242 5.22 2.58 12.64
N GLY A 243 4.16 3.01 11.95
CA GLY A 243 4.19 4.19 11.10
C GLY A 243 4.55 3.93 9.64
N THR A 244 4.63 2.67 9.19
CA THR A 244 5.14 2.33 7.86
C THR A 244 4.40 3.04 6.72
N THR A 245 3.07 3.19 6.80
CA THR A 245 2.30 3.93 5.78
C THR A 245 2.63 5.41 5.76
N LEU A 246 2.78 6.03 6.94
CA LEU A 246 3.16 7.43 7.09
C LEU A 246 4.55 7.69 6.53
N LEU A 247 5.51 6.82 6.83
CA LEU A 247 6.86 6.89 6.27
C LEU A 247 6.86 6.73 4.75
N ALA A 248 6.06 5.80 4.21
CA ALA A 248 5.94 5.61 2.78
C ALA A 248 5.31 6.83 2.08
N ALA A 249 4.27 7.43 2.68
CA ALA A 249 3.66 8.66 2.18
C ALA A 249 4.67 9.84 2.17
N MET A 250 5.48 9.97 3.22
CA MET A 250 6.59 10.92 3.25
C MET A 250 7.58 10.67 2.12
N CYS A 251 8.04 9.43 1.92
CA CYS A 251 8.96 9.08 0.83
C CYS A 251 8.38 9.30 -0.57
N SER A 252 7.05 9.22 -0.70
CA SER A 252 6.35 9.38 -1.98
C SER A 252 5.87 10.81 -2.23
N GLY A 253 6.03 11.76 -1.31
CA GLY A 253 5.52 13.12 -1.53
C GLY A 253 4.00 13.21 -1.52
N ARG A 254 3.36 12.46 -0.62
CA ARG A 254 1.92 12.56 -0.30
C ARG A 254 1.75 13.06 1.13
N HIS A 255 0.58 13.61 1.47
CA HIS A 255 0.23 13.90 2.86
C HIS A 255 -0.16 12.59 3.56
N CYS A 256 -0.05 12.55 4.88
CA CYS A 256 -0.53 11.41 5.66
C CYS A 256 -1.23 11.82 6.96
N VAL A 257 -2.32 11.15 7.28
CA VAL A 257 -2.84 11.08 8.64
C VAL A 257 -2.80 9.63 9.08
N GLY A 258 -2.18 9.37 10.23
CA GLY A 258 -2.16 8.07 10.88
C GLY A 258 -2.94 8.11 12.20
N VAL A 259 -3.81 7.14 12.45
CA VAL A 259 -4.50 6.97 13.72
C VAL A 259 -3.94 5.73 14.42
N GLU A 260 -3.61 5.86 15.71
CA GLU A 260 -3.07 4.79 16.53
C GLU A 260 -3.73 4.79 17.90
N LEU A 261 -4.13 3.61 18.38
CA LEU A 261 -4.78 3.46 19.67
C LEU A 261 -3.76 3.54 20.83
N ASP A 262 -2.61 2.91 20.67
CA ASP A 262 -1.58 2.83 21.72
C ASP A 262 -0.52 3.94 21.55
N ALA A 263 -0.57 4.91 22.48
CA ALA A 263 0.35 6.04 22.54
C ALA A 263 1.84 5.64 22.55
N ALA A 264 2.19 4.42 22.99
CA ALA A 264 3.58 3.95 23.01
C ALA A 264 4.21 3.85 21.60
N PHE A 265 3.40 3.66 20.55
CA PHE A 265 3.91 3.63 19.18
C PHE A 265 4.33 5.01 18.67
N LYS A 266 3.82 6.11 19.24
CA LYS A 266 4.16 7.46 18.81
C LYS A 266 5.67 7.70 18.83
N THR A 267 6.34 7.31 19.92
CA THR A 267 7.80 7.47 20.05
C THR A 267 8.54 6.68 18.97
N VAL A 268 8.09 5.46 18.68
CA VAL A 268 8.66 4.59 17.63
C VAL A 268 8.55 5.26 16.26
N VAL A 269 7.37 5.81 15.94
CA VAL A 269 7.14 6.49 14.66
C VAL A 269 8.06 7.71 14.54
N LEU A 270 8.15 8.54 15.58
CA LEU A 270 8.97 9.75 15.57
C LEU A 270 10.47 9.45 15.40
N GLU A 271 10.97 8.37 16.01
CA GLU A 271 12.36 7.92 15.81
C GLU A 271 12.62 7.53 14.35
N GLN A 272 11.67 6.85 13.69
CA GLN A 272 11.81 6.44 12.29
C GLN A 272 11.68 7.61 11.31
N VAL A 273 10.87 8.62 11.62
CA VAL A 273 10.70 9.83 10.81
C VAL A 273 12.03 10.56 10.59
N ALA A 274 12.93 10.55 11.58
CA ALA A 274 14.24 11.19 11.45
C ALA A 274 15.08 10.61 10.30
N ASP A 275 14.88 9.34 9.93
CA ASP A 275 15.63 8.65 8.87
C ASP A 275 14.99 8.76 7.47
N VAL A 276 13.81 9.37 7.37
CA VAL A 276 13.07 9.49 6.11
C VAL A 276 13.87 10.15 4.98
N PRO A 277 14.70 11.20 5.17
CA PRO A 277 15.46 11.77 4.06
C PRO A 277 16.41 10.76 3.42
N ARG A 278 17.13 9.98 4.25
CA ARG A 278 18.02 8.92 3.77
C ARG A 278 17.23 7.81 3.06
N MET A 279 16.14 7.36 3.68
CA MET A 279 15.30 6.29 3.17
C MET A 279 14.64 6.65 1.83
N ALA A 280 14.02 7.83 1.74
CA ALA A 280 13.36 8.33 0.54
C ALA A 280 14.35 8.49 -0.62
N ASN A 281 15.50 9.13 -0.37
CA ASN A 281 16.47 9.41 -1.41
C ASN A 281 17.12 8.13 -1.94
N ARG A 282 17.38 7.14 -1.07
CA ARG A 282 17.83 5.80 -1.51
C ARG A 282 16.78 5.10 -2.39
N LEU A 283 15.49 5.16 -2.02
CA LEU A 283 14.42 4.58 -2.86
C LEU A 283 14.41 5.23 -4.25
N ILE A 284 14.60 6.54 -4.33
CA ILE A 284 14.67 7.26 -5.61
C ILE A 284 15.88 6.80 -6.42
N GLU A 285 17.06 6.77 -5.81
CA GLU A 285 18.30 6.30 -6.46
C GLU A 285 18.12 4.90 -7.04
N THR A 286 17.63 3.95 -6.25
CA THR A 286 17.38 2.58 -6.70
C THR A 286 16.40 2.54 -7.88
N ARG A 287 15.28 3.28 -7.82
CA ARG A 287 14.32 3.32 -8.92
C ARG A 287 14.92 3.87 -10.21
N LEU A 288 15.76 4.91 -10.12
CA LEU A 288 16.43 5.48 -11.28
C LEU A 288 17.47 4.51 -11.87
N GLU A 289 18.26 3.85 -11.01
CA GLU A 289 19.26 2.85 -11.44
C GLU A 289 18.61 1.62 -12.07
N ASP A 290 17.53 1.11 -11.48
CA ASP A 290 16.75 -0.02 -11.99
C ASP A 290 16.18 0.31 -13.37
N HIS A 291 15.65 1.52 -13.55
CA HIS A 291 15.12 1.99 -14.83
C HIS A 291 16.20 2.07 -15.92
N VAL A 292 17.37 2.64 -15.60
CA VAL A 292 18.49 2.74 -16.54
C VAL A 292 18.92 1.34 -17.00
N ARG A 293 19.11 0.40 -16.08
CA ARG A 293 19.45 -1.00 -16.42
C ARG A 293 18.36 -1.65 -17.29
N PHE A 294 17.09 -1.46 -16.94
CA PHE A 294 15.97 -1.97 -17.73
C PHE A 294 15.99 -1.43 -19.17
N ILE A 295 16.23 -0.13 -19.37
CA ILE A 295 16.29 0.50 -20.68
C ILE A 295 17.46 -0.01 -21.51
N GLU A 296 18.65 -0.15 -20.91
CA GLU A 296 19.83 -0.72 -21.57
C GLU A 296 19.54 -2.13 -22.11
N ASP A 297 19.08 -3.04 -21.24
CA ASP A 297 18.70 -4.41 -21.60
C ASP A 297 17.62 -4.44 -22.69
N ARG A 298 16.64 -3.54 -22.57
CA ARG A 298 15.54 -3.44 -23.53
C ARG A 298 16.03 -2.99 -24.90
N ILE A 299 16.90 -1.97 -24.97
CA ILE A 299 17.41 -1.43 -26.24
C ILE A 299 18.24 -2.49 -26.97
N GLN A 300 19.07 -3.23 -26.23
CA GLN A 300 19.85 -4.35 -26.80
C GLN A 300 18.94 -5.42 -27.42
N ARG A 301 17.79 -5.73 -26.79
CA ARG A 301 16.87 -6.79 -27.24
C ARG A 301 15.86 -6.35 -28.30
N LYS A 302 15.42 -5.10 -28.26
CA LYS A 302 14.22 -4.62 -28.99
C LYS A 302 14.43 -3.31 -29.76
N GLY A 303 15.65 -2.78 -29.78
CA GLY A 303 15.99 -1.51 -30.43
C GLY A 303 15.61 -0.27 -29.61
N PRO A 304 15.92 0.93 -30.15
CA PRO A 304 15.82 2.20 -29.43
C PRO A 304 14.38 2.55 -29.03
N VAL A 305 14.25 3.32 -27.94
CA VAL A 305 12.98 3.90 -27.49
C VAL A 305 12.84 5.34 -27.97
N ARG A 306 11.60 5.81 -28.15
CA ARG A 306 11.30 7.09 -28.79
C ARG A 306 11.29 8.28 -27.83
N TYR A 307 11.06 8.05 -26.54
CA TYR A 307 10.79 9.12 -25.58
C TYR A 307 11.99 9.30 -24.67
N THR A 308 12.14 10.50 -24.13
CA THR A 308 13.19 10.86 -23.17
C THR A 308 12.52 11.60 -22.02
N ASN A 309 12.84 11.24 -20.78
CA ASN A 309 12.34 11.97 -19.62
C ASN A 309 12.94 13.39 -19.60
N ARG A 310 12.10 14.41 -19.38
CA ARG A 310 12.53 15.82 -19.46
C ARG A 310 13.46 16.22 -18.32
N HIS A 311 13.35 15.58 -17.16
CA HIS A 311 14.06 15.94 -15.94
C HIS A 311 15.40 15.19 -15.82
N TYR A 312 15.39 13.89 -16.11
CA TYR A 312 16.54 13.01 -15.94
C TYR A 312 17.34 12.74 -17.21
N ARG A 313 16.80 13.11 -18.39
CA ARG A 313 17.46 13.00 -19.70
C ARG A 313 17.82 11.58 -20.16
N PHE A 314 17.36 10.53 -19.48
CA PHE A 314 17.44 9.16 -19.98
C PHE A 314 16.23 8.79 -20.87
N PRO A 315 16.36 7.75 -21.73
CA PRO A 315 15.25 7.26 -22.55
C PRO A 315 14.15 6.58 -21.72
N VAL A 316 12.88 6.71 -22.12
CA VAL A 316 11.70 6.09 -21.47
C VAL A 316 10.80 5.40 -22.49
N VAL A 317 9.97 4.45 -22.05
CA VAL A 317 9.21 3.59 -22.96
C VAL A 317 7.98 4.29 -23.55
N THR A 318 7.33 5.18 -22.79
CA THR A 318 6.07 5.81 -23.16
C THR A 318 6.08 7.32 -22.97
N ALA A 319 5.19 8.03 -23.68
CA ALA A 319 5.00 9.47 -23.52
C ALA A 319 4.49 9.87 -22.12
N GLN A 320 3.95 8.93 -21.34
CA GLN A 320 3.43 9.19 -19.99
C GLN A 320 4.56 9.35 -18.96
N GLU A 321 5.76 8.84 -19.26
CA GLU A 321 6.95 8.91 -18.40
C GLU A 321 7.78 10.18 -18.66
N VAL A 322 7.46 10.97 -19.70
CA VAL A 322 8.24 12.16 -20.09
C VAL A 322 8.27 13.23 -19.01
N ASP A 323 7.16 13.38 -18.29
CA ASP A 323 6.98 14.37 -17.23
C ASP A 323 7.10 13.74 -15.82
N LEU A 324 7.53 12.47 -15.72
CA LEU A 324 7.73 11.79 -14.43
C LEU A 324 8.84 12.48 -13.64
N VAL A 325 8.56 12.77 -12.37
CA VAL A 325 9.50 13.35 -11.42
C VAL A 325 9.43 12.56 -10.12
N LEU A 326 10.59 12.25 -9.54
CA LEU A 326 10.76 11.70 -8.20
C LEU A 326 11.38 12.80 -7.34
N ASP A 327 10.66 13.30 -6.32
CA ASP A 327 11.09 14.46 -5.54
C ASP A 327 11.89 14.02 -4.31
N PRO A 328 13.22 14.28 -4.25
CA PRO A 328 14.02 13.95 -3.09
C PRO A 328 13.49 14.67 -1.84
N VAL A 329 13.59 14.02 -0.70
CA VAL A 329 13.32 14.65 0.59
C VAL A 329 14.56 15.46 0.97
N HIS A 330 14.40 16.77 1.07
CA HIS A 330 15.46 17.70 1.43
C HIS A 330 15.55 17.89 2.95
N HIS A 331 14.41 18.09 3.62
CA HIS A 331 14.38 18.42 5.05
C HIS A 331 13.06 18.03 5.71
N ILE A 332 13.11 17.73 7.01
CA ILE A 332 11.95 17.42 7.84
C ILE A 332 11.90 18.39 9.00
N GLN A 333 10.72 18.96 9.23
CA GLN A 333 10.46 19.85 10.36
C GLN A 333 9.34 19.28 11.22
N PHE A 334 9.62 19.05 12.49
CA PHE A 334 8.58 18.82 13.50
C PHE A 334 7.91 20.17 13.80
N VAL A 335 6.62 20.27 13.50
CA VAL A 335 5.82 21.47 13.76
C VAL A 335 5.38 21.48 15.23
N ASP A 336 4.95 20.32 15.71
CA ASP A 336 4.63 20.04 17.11
C ASP A 336 4.83 18.54 17.38
N SER A 337 4.32 18.03 18.51
CA SER A 337 4.48 16.62 18.91
C SER A 337 3.80 15.62 17.98
N ASP A 338 2.86 16.06 17.15
CA ASP A 338 1.99 15.20 16.34
C ASP A 338 2.02 15.57 14.86
N ARG A 339 2.55 16.74 14.51
CA ARG A 339 2.58 17.28 13.15
C ARG A 339 3.99 17.41 12.63
N ILE A 340 4.20 16.85 11.45
CA ILE A 340 5.48 16.82 10.75
C ILE A 340 5.27 17.43 9.38
N LYS A 341 6.21 18.26 8.97
CA LYS A 341 6.29 18.85 7.64
C LYS A 341 7.52 18.30 6.93
N VAL A 342 7.34 17.83 5.70
CA VAL A 342 8.43 17.32 4.85
C VAL A 342 8.57 18.22 3.63
N ILE A 343 9.79 18.72 3.43
CA ILE A 343 10.15 19.58 2.30
C ILE A 343 10.83 18.72 1.26
N HIS A 344 10.25 18.69 0.07
CA HIS A 344 10.78 17.99 -1.09
C HIS A 344 11.40 18.99 -2.06
N SER A 345 12.64 18.71 -2.47
CA SER A 345 13.31 19.45 -3.53
C SER A 345 12.79 19.01 -4.89
N ASP A 346 12.69 19.95 -5.83
CA ASP A 346 12.66 19.58 -7.25
C ASP A 346 14.02 18.92 -7.55
N PRO A 347 14.07 17.71 -8.15
CA PRO A 347 15.34 17.10 -8.56
C PRO A 347 16.13 17.98 -9.53
N GLY A 348 15.52 19.03 -10.08
CA GLY A 348 16.11 19.88 -11.09
C GLY A 348 16.24 19.11 -12.41
N ILE A 349 16.93 19.73 -13.38
CA ILE A 349 17.45 18.96 -14.51
C ILE A 349 18.73 18.31 -14.01
N ALA A 350 18.70 17.00 -13.74
CA ALA A 350 19.94 16.28 -13.50
C ALA A 350 20.81 16.43 -14.78
N PRO A 351 22.07 16.90 -14.68
CA PRO A 351 22.93 16.92 -15.85
C PRO A 351 23.03 15.48 -16.38
N PRO A 352 23.01 15.28 -17.71
CA PRO A 352 23.24 13.94 -18.25
C PRO A 352 24.56 13.43 -17.68
N ARG A 353 24.55 12.26 -17.04
CA ARG A 353 25.79 11.53 -16.80
C ARG A 353 26.49 11.41 -18.15
N SER A 354 27.71 11.90 -18.21
CA SER A 354 28.45 12.19 -19.44
C SER A 354 28.62 10.96 -20.33
N GLU A 355 28.37 11.22 -21.62
CA GLU A 355 28.86 10.54 -22.85
C GLU A 355 28.23 9.20 -23.28
N GLY A 356 27.53 9.27 -24.43
CA GLY A 356 27.34 8.10 -25.27
C GLY A 356 26.05 7.97 -26.10
N ALA A 357 25.45 9.06 -26.63
CA ALA A 357 24.71 9.06 -27.91
C ALA A 357 23.96 10.39 -28.10
N ALA A 358 24.18 11.06 -29.23
CA ALA A 358 23.39 12.23 -29.62
C ALA A 358 21.91 11.84 -29.85
N PRO A 359 20.94 12.64 -29.41
CA PRO A 359 19.54 12.38 -29.70
C PRO A 359 19.24 12.67 -31.18
N ALA A 360 18.71 11.69 -31.90
CA ALA A 360 18.19 11.88 -33.24
C ALA A 360 16.92 12.74 -33.20
N THR A 361 16.88 13.76 -34.05
CA THR A 361 15.74 14.67 -34.27
C THR A 361 14.47 13.90 -34.66
N VAL A 362 13.36 14.23 -34.00
CA VAL A 362 12.05 13.58 -34.16
C VAL A 362 11.25 14.28 -35.26
N GLU A 363 10.89 13.57 -36.34
CA GLU A 363 9.77 13.94 -37.22
C GLU A 363 8.42 13.49 -36.63
N GLU A 364 7.40 14.31 -36.81
CA GLU A 364 6.01 14.03 -36.41
C GLU A 364 5.40 12.87 -37.21
N PRO A 365 4.66 11.93 -36.59
CA PRO A 365 3.98 10.87 -37.31
C PRO A 365 2.57 11.29 -37.76
N ALA A 366 2.27 10.99 -39.02
CA ALA A 366 0.95 11.12 -39.63
C ALA A 366 -0.16 10.32 -38.89
N PRO A 367 -1.44 10.73 -39.01
CA PRO A 367 -2.54 10.15 -38.24
C PRO A 367 -2.89 8.72 -38.67
N ARG A 368 -3.14 7.85 -37.69
CA ARG A 368 -3.52 6.44 -37.89
C ARG A 368 -5.00 6.30 -38.28
N ARG A 369 -5.28 5.44 -39.28
CA ARG A 369 -6.61 4.97 -39.67
C ARG A 369 -7.20 3.97 -38.64
N PRO A 370 -8.53 3.87 -38.48
CA PRO A 370 -9.15 3.01 -37.48
C PRO A 370 -9.20 1.54 -37.92
N GLY A 371 -8.61 0.66 -37.12
CA GLY A 371 -8.64 -0.80 -37.30
C GLY A 371 -9.84 -1.46 -36.60
N LYS A 372 -10.41 -2.47 -37.26
CA LYS A 372 -11.70 -3.14 -37.01
C LYS A 372 -11.83 -3.82 -35.64
N LYS A 373 -13.05 -3.75 -35.08
CA LYS A 373 -13.49 -4.50 -33.88
C LYS A 373 -13.53 -6.01 -34.17
N GLY A 374 -12.79 -6.80 -33.41
CA GLY A 374 -12.90 -8.25 -33.37
C GLY A 374 -14.15 -8.71 -32.60
N ARG A 375 -14.85 -9.70 -33.15
CA ARG A 375 -16.02 -10.35 -32.53
C ARG A 375 -15.62 -11.12 -31.27
N GLN A 376 -16.40 -10.94 -30.22
CA GLN A 376 -16.33 -11.70 -28.97
C GLN A 376 -17.04 -13.05 -29.17
N LEU A 377 -16.35 -14.15 -28.86
CA LEU A 377 -16.95 -15.47 -28.72
C LEU A 377 -17.82 -15.48 -27.46
N LYS A 378 -19.09 -15.86 -27.60
CA LYS A 378 -19.97 -16.21 -26.48
C LYS A 378 -19.57 -17.60 -25.99
N LEU A 379 -19.22 -17.71 -24.72
CA LEU A 379 -19.13 -18.97 -23.99
C LEU A 379 -20.24 -18.94 -22.93
N PHE A 380 -21.20 -19.85 -23.14
CA PHE A 380 -22.33 -20.27 -22.30
C PHE A 380 -23.33 -19.20 -21.86
#